data_AF-A0A8J2KQD9-F1
#
_entry.id   AF-A0A8J2KQD9-F1
#
_cell.length_a   1.000
_cell.length_b   1.000
_cell.length_c   1.000
_cell.angle_alpha   90.00
_cell.angle_beta   90.00
_cell.angle_gamma   90.00
#
_symmetry.space_group_name_H-M   'P 1'
#
loop_
_entity.id
_entity.type
_entity.pdbx_description
1 polymer ?
#
loop_
_entity_poly.entity_id
_entity_poly.type
_entity_poly.pdbx_seq_one_letter_code
_entity_poly.pdbx_strand_id
1 'polypeptide(L)' 'MQGIPDPPQHKGIIPRAFEHIFDAIESSENVKYLVHASYLEIYNEDVRDLLGVDCKKKLDLKEHPERGVYVS' A
#
# COMPACT_ATOMS: atom_id res chain seq x y z
N MET A 1 2.85 -11.62 6.47
CA MET A 1 3.20 -10.51 5.55
C MET A 1 4.18 -9.52 6.16
N GLN A 2 3.94 -9.01 7.38
CA GLN A 2 4.84 -8.05 8.05
C GLN A 2 6.15 -8.68 8.56
N GLY A 3 6.08 -9.88 9.15
CA GLY A 3 7.24 -10.52 9.79
C GLY A 3 7.66 -9.82 11.09
N ILE A 4 8.88 -10.10 11.56
CA ILE A 4 9.46 -9.50 12.76
C ILE A 4 10.59 -8.54 12.33
N PRO A 5 10.66 -7.30 12.86
CA PRO A 5 11.68 -6.33 12.45
C PRO A 5 13.12 -6.77 12.74
N ASP A 6 13.32 -7.46 13.86
CA ASP A 6 14.61 -7.93 14.36
C ASP A 6 14.51 -9.40 14.80
N PRO A 7 15.41 -10.29 14.36
CA PRO A 7 16.53 -10.05 13.45
C PRO A 7 16.11 -9.83 11.97
N PRO A 8 16.93 -9.15 11.13
CA PRO A 8 16.56 -8.76 9.76
C PRO A 8 16.12 -9.91 8.85
N GLN A 9 16.58 -11.14 9.12
CA GLN A 9 16.19 -12.34 8.39
C GLN A 9 14.71 -12.69 8.58
N HIS A 10 14.06 -12.19 9.63
CA HIS A 10 12.65 -12.43 9.95
C HIS A 10 11.70 -11.35 9.42
N LYS A 11 12.22 -10.30 8.78
CA LYS A 11 11.39 -9.31 8.08
C LYS A 11 10.53 -10.01 7.03
N GLY A 12 9.26 -9.64 6.98
CA GLY A 12 8.32 -10.15 6.00
C GLY A 12 8.44 -9.47 4.64
N ILE A 13 7.54 -9.81 3.73
CA ILE A 13 7.59 -9.31 2.35
C ILE A 13 7.27 -7.81 2.24
N ILE A 14 6.38 -7.28 3.09
CA ILE A 14 5.99 -5.85 3.05
C ILE A 14 7.21 -4.94 3.31
N PRO A 15 7.93 -5.06 4.45
CA PRO A 15 9.10 -4.21 4.69
C PRO A 15 10.22 -4.44 3.67
N ARG A 16 10.41 -5.67 3.18
CA ARG A 16 11.41 -5.97 2.12
C ARG A 16 11.05 -5.32 0.78
N ALA A 17 9.77 -5.27 0.43
CA ALA A 17 9.31 -4.61 -0.79
C ALA A 17 9.55 -3.11 -0.72
N PHE A 18 9.33 -2.48 0.44
CA PHE A 18 9.68 -1.06 0.63
C PHE A 18 11.17 -0.82 0.46
N GLU A 19 12.03 -1.60 1.13
CA GLU A 19 13.49 -1.52 0.98
C GLU A 19 13.89 -1.62 -0.50
N HIS A 20 13.43 -2.65 -1.20
CA HIS A 20 13.76 -2.86 -2.62
C HIS A 20 13.27 -1.72 -3.53
N ILE A 21 12.06 -1.19 -3.32
CA ILE A 21 11.54 -0.07 -4.13
C ILE A 21 12.42 1.17 -3.94
N PHE A 22 12.79 1.49 -2.69
CA PHE A 22 13.59 2.69 -2.41
C PHE A 22 15.05 2.53 -2.83
N ASP A 23 15.64 1.34 -2.69
CA ASP A 23 16.97 1.02 -3.23
C ASP A 23 17.00 1.22 -4.76
N ALA A 24 15.96 0.76 -5.46
CA ALA A 24 15.84 0.93 -6.91
C ALA A 24 15.72 2.41 -7.31
N ILE A 25 14.92 3.19 -6.57
CA ILE A 25 14.78 4.64 -6.80
C ILE A 25 16.12 5.35 -6.59
N GLU A 26 16.84 5.05 -5.51
CA GLU A 26 18.14 5.66 -5.20
C GLU A 26 19.21 5.34 -6.26
N SER A 27 19.16 4.13 -6.82
CA SER A 27 20.09 3.69 -7.89
C SER A 27 19.82 4.29 -9.27
N SER A 28 18.70 4.99 -9.45
CA SER A 28 18.26 5.50 -10.74
C SER A 28 18.63 6.98 -10.95
N GLU A 29 19.26 7.28 -12.08
CA GLU A 29 19.59 8.67 -12.47
C GLU A 29 18.58 9.21 -13.49
N ASN A 30 18.32 10.51 -13.46
CA ASN A 30 17.45 11.24 -14.41
C ASN A 30 15.97 10.82 -14.45
N VAL A 31 15.48 10.11 -13.43
CA VAL A 31 14.05 9.78 -13.29
C VAL A 31 13.51 10.35 -11.98
N LYS A 32 12.30 10.90 -12.02
CA LYS A 32 11.58 11.37 -10.83
C LYS A 32 10.47 10.38 -10.49
N TYR A 33 10.47 9.89 -9.26
CA TYR A 33 9.47 8.96 -8.75
C TYR A 33 8.53 9.66 -7.77
N LEU A 34 7.27 9.23 -7.76
CA LEU A 34 6.29 9.55 -6.75
C LEU A 34 5.68 8.24 -6.26
N VAL A 35 5.87 7.92 -4.98
CA VAL A 35 5.40 6.69 -4.38
C VAL A 35 4.14 6.98 -3.56
N HIS A 36 3.07 6.22 -3.83
CA HIS A 36 1.82 6.27 -3.07
C HIS A 36 1.59 4.94 -2.37
N ALA A 37 1.03 5.00 -1.16
CA ALA A 37 0.57 3.83 -0.42
C ALA A 37 -0.87 4.07 0.04
N SER A 38 -1.70 3.04 -0.08
CA SER A 38 -3.03 2.97 0.52
C SER A 38 -3.10 1.72 1.37
N TYR A 39 -3.85 1.77 2.47
CA TYR A 39 -4.06 0.61 3.33
C TYR A 39 -5.52 0.54 3.74
N LEU A 40 -6.14 -0.59 3.43
CA LEU A 40 -7.58 -0.78 3.51
C LEU A 40 -7.89 -2.13 4.13
N GLU A 41 -9.00 -2.20 4.86
CA GLU A 41 -9.59 -3.44 5.33
C GLU A 41 -10.97 -3.64 4.70
N ILE A 42 -11.32 -4.91 4.51
CA ILE A 42 -12.68 -5.32 4.20
C ILE A 42 -13.18 -6.05 5.45
N TYR A 43 -14.13 -5.44 6.15
CA TYR A 43 -14.70 -5.98 7.37
C TYR A 43 -16.21 -6.03 7.26
N ASN A 44 -16.79 -7.22 7.32
CA ASN A 44 -18.23 -7.44 7.21
C ASN A 44 -18.82 -6.75 5.95
N GLU A 45 -18.22 -7.01 4.79
CA GLU A 45 -18.56 -6.42 3.49
C GLU A 45 -18.42 -4.88 3.39
N ASP A 46 -17.86 -4.20 4.41
CA ASP A 46 -17.56 -2.78 4.36
C ASP A 46 -16.06 -2.55 4.07
N VAL A 47 -15.77 -1.74 3.05
CA VAL A 47 -14.41 -1.26 2.77
C VAL A 47 -14.11 -0.04 3.63
N ARG A 48 -12.98 -0.06 4.35
CA ARG A 48 -12.56 1.03 5.26
C ARG A 48 -11.12 1.44 5.00
N ASP A 49 -10.87 2.75 5.09
CA ASP A 49 -9.52 3.31 5.05
C ASP A 49 -8.84 3.16 6.41
N LEU A 50 -7.69 2.48 6.45
CA LEU A 50 -6.88 2.34 7.66
C LEU A 50 -5.93 3.53 7.88
N LEU A 51 -5.71 4.35 6.85
CA LEU A 51 -4.88 5.56 6.92
C LEU A 51 -5.71 6.85 6.96
N GLY A 52 -7.01 6.75 6.70
CA GLY A 52 -7.96 7.86 6.76
C GLY A 52 -8.19 8.37 8.19
N VAL A 53 -8.55 9.65 8.31
CA VAL A 53 -8.88 10.28 9.61
C VAL A 53 -10.10 9.64 10.25
N ASP A 54 -11.05 9.19 9.43
CA ASP A 54 -12.27 8.49 9.87
C ASP A 54 -12.27 7.04 9.39
N CYS A 55 -11.80 6.14 10.26
CA CYS A 55 -11.76 4.70 9.99
C CYS A 55 -13.15 4.04 9.86
N LYS A 56 -14.24 4.76 10.19
CA LYS A 56 -15.62 4.26 10.05
C LYS A 56 -16.31 4.75 8.78
N LYS A 57 -15.68 5.67 8.05
CA LYS A 57 -16.18 6.10 6.75
C LYS A 57 -16.19 4.90 5.81
N LYS A 58 -17.39 4.57 5.30
CA LYS A 58 -17.54 3.57 4.25
C LYS A 58 -17.01 4.14 2.93
N LEU A 59 -16.22 3.34 2.23
CA LEU A 59 -15.74 3.66 0.89
C LEU A 59 -16.52 2.83 -0.13
N ASP A 60 -16.79 3.43 -1.29
CA ASP A 60 -17.51 2.76 -2.37
C ASP A 60 -16.54 2.14 -3.37
N LEU A 61 -16.92 0.98 -3.91
CA LEU A 61 -16.25 0.36 -5.05
C LEU A 61 -16.81 0.95 -6.34
N LYS A 62 -15.92 1.43 -7.20
CA LYS A 62 -16.24 1.98 -8.52
C LYS A 62 -15.44 1.27 -9.59
N GLU A 63 -15.97 1.23 -10.80
CA GLU A 63 -15.31 0.65 -11.97
C GLU A 63 -15.09 1.71 -13.04
N HIS A 64 -13.90 1.74 -13.62
CA HIS A 64 -13.55 2.59 -14.75
C HIS A 64 -12.97 1.73 -15.88
N PRO A 65 -13.40 1.92 -17.16
CA PRO A 65 -12.97 1.07 -18.28
C PRO A 65 -11.44 0.90 -18.42
N GLU A 66 -10.67 1.94 -18.09
CA GLU A 66 -9.20 1.91 -18.20
C GLU A 66 -8.46 1.59 -16.89
N ARG A 67 -9.06 1.87 -15.72
CA ARG A 67 -8.38 1.69 -14.40
C ARG A 67 -8.81 0.41 -13.70
N GLY A 68 -9.86 -0.25 -14.19
CA GLY A 68 -10.51 -1.37 -13.52
C GLY A 68 -11.30 -0.93 -12.29
N VAL A 69 -11.43 -1.86 -11.35
CA VAL A 69 -12.11 -1.63 -10.07
C VAL A 69 -11.18 -0.88 -9.10
N TYR A 70 -11.70 0.18 -8.49
CA TYR A 70 -10.98 1.00 -7.52
C TYR A 70 -11.90 1.45 -6.38
N VAL A 71 -11.29 1.93 -5.29
CA VAL A 71 -11.97 2.44 -4.10
C VAL A 71 -11.97 3.97 -4.12
N SER A 72 -13.10 4.62 -3.79
CA SER A 72 -13.23 6.09 -3.74
C SER A 72 -13.88 6.60 -2.47
#